data_AF-A0A9N8LYB4-F1
#
_entry.id   AF-A0A9N8LYB4-F1
#
_cell.length_a   1.000
_cell.length_b   1.000
_cell.length_c   1.000
_cell.angle_alpha   90.00
_cell.angle_beta   90.00
_cell.angle_gamma   90.00
#
_symmetry.space_group_name_H-M   'P 1'
#
loop_
_entity.id
_entity.type
_entity.pdbx_description
1 polymer ?
#
loop_
_entity_poly.entity_id
_entity_poly.type
_entity_poly.pdbx_seq_one_letter_code
_entity_poly.pdbx_strand_id
1 'polypeptide(L)'
;MSGFHSVELFQDDLTAFVESDEFEMIYQDARADSPPLSLELPQQETDVIRTTTFNAFGPCIPSQLHREVAAAAYIGLLSKSLGIKVASLQPLRDFEGWAEAGPRSDAFSRITSRFEVMHALGTDLLFICSNCQPADRLVPAEQYRERAGADLAELADLAKACSPADCQARWSKLGLEDPIGMMARAFPRRHDMPLLSPPESRRGSSFATVPELDMSPATTSAPALANLPLSFQGHYTQPTAPIRPIRIGYEALSWGTHVDVWRSAWDIVQTANRPQIGLVLDSFNTIGREWADPCSPSGISQPEHEVDARLKASIEMMGELLAGKAEKIFFLQIADARRMVGGPLAPSPNETEPRPSRMIWSRSNRLFPLERELGAFLPVVDFVRKVEEIGYRGPWSVEVFCDSIHEKDDAVPVNHVDRGYRSLQRLITAVRSS
;
A
#
# COMPACT_ATOMS: atom_id res chain seq x y z
N MET A 1 22.36 -10.00 -4.92
CA MET A 1 22.08 -8.67 -5.48
C MET A 1 21.33 -7.89 -4.40
N SER A 2 21.96 -6.87 -3.82
CA SER A 2 21.43 -6.15 -2.66
C SER A 2 20.87 -4.80 -3.10
N GLY A 3 19.57 -4.74 -3.36
CA GLY A 3 18.83 -3.53 -3.70
C GLY A 3 17.33 -3.73 -3.50
N PHE A 4 16.54 -2.66 -3.58
CA PHE A 4 15.08 -2.77 -3.60
C PHE A 4 14.65 -3.35 -4.95
N HIS A 5 13.84 -4.42 -4.92
CA HIS A 5 13.37 -5.11 -6.12
C HIS A 5 11.91 -4.76 -6.45
N SER A 6 11.23 -4.09 -5.54
CA SER A 6 9.82 -3.75 -5.65
C SER A 6 9.43 -2.55 -4.81
N VAL A 7 8.32 -1.92 -5.18
CA VAL A 7 7.62 -0.88 -4.43
C VAL A 7 6.19 -1.31 -4.19
N GLU A 8 5.62 -0.86 -3.08
CA GLU A 8 4.17 -0.93 -2.83
C GLU A 8 3.54 0.38 -3.33
N LEU A 9 2.38 0.32 -3.98
CA LEU A 9 1.70 1.53 -4.45
C LEU A 9 0.44 1.79 -3.62
N PHE A 10 0.34 2.98 -3.03
CA PHE A 10 -0.84 3.41 -2.33
C PHE A 10 -1.88 4.05 -3.28
N GLN A 11 -3.17 3.82 -3.02
CA GLN A 11 -4.28 4.45 -3.76
C GLN A 11 -4.23 5.97 -3.62
N ASP A 12 -3.91 6.45 -2.41
CA ASP A 12 -3.76 7.88 -2.12
C ASP A 12 -2.61 8.49 -2.95
N ASP A 13 -1.47 7.79 -3.06
CA ASP A 13 -0.33 8.23 -3.88
C ASP A 13 -0.64 8.22 -5.38
N LEU A 14 -1.32 7.16 -5.87
CA LEU A 14 -1.79 7.10 -7.25
C LEU A 14 -2.73 8.28 -7.56
N THR A 15 -3.62 8.60 -6.64
CA THR A 15 -4.59 9.69 -6.78
C THR A 15 -3.89 11.05 -6.79
N ALA A 16 -2.94 11.26 -5.86
CA ALA A 16 -2.13 12.47 -5.85
C ALA A 16 -1.33 12.64 -7.15
N PHE A 17 -0.78 11.55 -7.70
CA PHE A 17 -0.10 11.59 -8.99
C PHE A 17 -1.07 11.90 -10.12
N VAL A 18 -2.26 11.28 -10.15
CA VAL A 18 -3.32 11.60 -11.12
C VAL A 18 -3.64 13.10 -11.08
N GLU A 19 -3.78 13.70 -9.91
CA GLU A 19 -4.13 15.11 -9.74
C GLU A 19 -2.97 16.09 -10.00
N SER A 20 -1.76 15.60 -10.22
CA SER A 20 -0.57 16.44 -10.40
C SER A 20 -0.50 17.11 -11.78
N ASP A 21 0.13 18.29 -11.82
CA ASP A 21 0.47 18.97 -13.08
C ASP A 21 1.42 18.12 -13.95
N GLU A 22 2.31 17.35 -13.31
CA GLU A 22 3.23 16.45 -14.01
C GLU A 22 2.46 15.40 -14.82
N PHE A 23 1.49 14.73 -14.19
CA PHE A 23 0.69 13.74 -14.88
C PHE A 23 -0.24 14.38 -15.91
N GLU A 24 -0.76 15.59 -15.67
CA GLU A 24 -1.56 16.29 -16.67
C GLU A 24 -0.75 16.53 -17.96
N MET A 25 0.50 16.96 -17.85
CA MET A 25 1.39 17.10 -19.00
C MET A 25 1.64 15.77 -19.73
N ILE A 26 1.81 14.67 -18.98
CA ILE A 26 2.00 13.32 -19.55
C ILE A 26 0.73 12.87 -20.27
N TYR A 27 -0.43 13.08 -19.66
CA TYR A 27 -1.73 12.67 -20.16
C TYR A 27 -2.12 13.42 -21.45
N GLN A 28 -1.88 14.74 -21.51
CA GLN A 28 -2.16 15.53 -22.72
C GLN A 28 -1.22 15.17 -23.88
N ASP A 29 0.07 14.96 -23.61
CA ASP A 29 1.03 14.50 -24.63
C ASP A 29 0.66 13.13 -25.19
N ALA A 30 0.18 12.21 -24.34
CA ALA A 30 -0.27 10.90 -24.78
C ALA A 30 -1.54 10.96 -25.66
N ARG A 31 -2.42 11.94 -25.41
CA ARG A 31 -3.65 12.16 -26.18
C ARG A 31 -3.46 12.90 -27.49
N ALA A 32 -2.33 13.58 -27.70
CA ALA A 32 -2.10 14.39 -28.90
C ALA A 32 -2.13 13.56 -30.21
N ASP A 33 -1.84 12.26 -30.14
CA ASP A 33 -1.94 11.34 -31.29
C ASP A 33 -3.25 10.54 -31.34
N SER A 34 -4.09 10.68 -30.32
CA SER A 34 -5.42 10.09 -30.36
C SER A 34 -6.20 10.81 -31.48
N PRO A 35 -6.96 10.09 -32.33
CA PRO A 35 -7.86 10.76 -33.26
C PRO A 35 -8.72 11.75 -32.47
N PRO A 36 -8.96 12.97 -33.01
CA PRO A 36 -9.80 13.94 -32.32
C PRO A 36 -11.09 13.21 -31.96
N LEU A 37 -11.42 13.24 -30.66
CA LEU A 37 -12.72 12.79 -30.20
C LEU A 37 -13.74 13.42 -31.15
N SER A 38 -14.49 12.59 -31.90
CA SER A 38 -15.59 13.04 -32.73
C SER A 38 -16.64 13.62 -31.79
N LEU A 39 -16.41 14.85 -31.39
CA LEU A 39 -17.16 15.61 -30.42
C LEU A 39 -17.56 16.90 -31.12
N GLU A 40 -18.55 16.78 -32.01
CA GLU A 40 -19.76 17.51 -31.66
C GLU A 40 -20.22 16.92 -30.31
N LEU A 41 -19.67 17.43 -29.21
CA LEU A 41 -20.30 17.28 -27.90
C LEU A 41 -21.73 17.77 -28.11
N PRO A 42 -22.77 16.95 -27.92
CA PRO A 42 -24.10 17.50 -27.81
C PRO A 42 -24.02 18.62 -26.77
N GLN A 43 -24.54 19.81 -27.10
CA GLN A 43 -24.57 20.99 -26.24
C GLN A 43 -25.41 20.81 -24.96
N GLN A 44 -25.53 19.58 -24.47
CA GLN A 44 -26.18 19.20 -23.24
C GLN A 44 -25.35 18.09 -22.59
N GLU A 45 -24.59 18.49 -21.59
CA GLU A 45 -23.79 17.65 -20.69
C GLU A 45 -24.65 16.72 -19.80
N THR A 46 -25.88 16.38 -20.23
CA THR A 46 -26.89 15.74 -19.37
C THR A 46 -27.16 14.27 -19.67
N ASP A 47 -26.70 13.71 -20.80
CA ASP A 47 -27.10 12.35 -21.22
C ASP A 47 -26.01 11.48 -21.87
N VAL A 48 -24.73 11.84 -21.81
CA VAL A 48 -23.64 10.89 -22.19
C VAL A 48 -23.46 9.87 -21.06
N ILE A 49 -24.36 8.88 -21.06
CA ILE A 49 -24.38 7.66 -20.25
C ILE A 49 -24.20 7.91 -18.74
N ARG A 50 -25.33 8.03 -18.02
CA ARG A 50 -25.42 7.93 -16.55
C ARG A 50 -25.05 6.54 -15.99
N THR A 51 -24.01 5.89 -16.52
CA THR A 51 -23.40 4.73 -15.86
C THR A 51 -22.34 5.27 -14.92
N THR A 52 -22.77 5.65 -13.73
CA THR A 52 -21.86 5.88 -12.60
C THR A 52 -20.90 4.69 -12.50
N THR A 53 -19.60 4.95 -12.49
CA THR A 53 -18.59 3.94 -12.17
C THR A 53 -17.98 4.23 -10.81
N PHE A 54 -16.94 3.51 -10.40
CA PHE A 54 -16.30 3.67 -9.11
C PHE A 54 -14.78 3.82 -9.29
N ASN A 55 -14.17 4.55 -8.37
CA ASN A 55 -12.72 4.49 -8.11
C ASN A 55 -12.42 3.89 -6.72
N ALA A 56 -11.24 4.13 -6.14
CA ALA A 56 -10.91 3.63 -4.80
C ALA A 56 -11.74 4.26 -3.65
N PHE A 57 -12.34 5.44 -3.88
CA PHE A 57 -13.02 6.24 -2.87
C PHE A 57 -14.55 6.27 -3.02
N GLY A 58 -15.08 5.93 -4.19
CA GLY A 58 -16.52 5.84 -4.39
C GLY A 58 -16.94 6.07 -5.84
N PRO A 59 -18.21 6.48 -6.04
CA PRO A 59 -18.74 6.85 -7.36
C PRO A 59 -17.88 7.88 -8.09
N CYS A 60 -17.62 7.65 -9.37
CA CYS A 60 -16.92 8.57 -10.25
C CYS A 60 -17.48 8.49 -11.69
N ILE A 61 -17.08 9.43 -12.55
CA ILE A 61 -17.43 9.39 -13.97
C ILE A 61 -16.39 8.59 -14.77
N PRO A 62 -16.76 7.99 -15.91
CA PRO A 62 -15.84 7.15 -16.68
C PRO A 62 -14.52 7.81 -17.09
N SER A 63 -14.51 9.12 -17.36
CA SER A 63 -13.28 9.86 -17.70
C SER A 63 -12.31 10.00 -16.52
N GLN A 64 -12.81 10.06 -15.28
CA GLN A 64 -11.97 10.08 -14.08
C GLN A 64 -11.25 8.74 -13.91
N LEU A 65 -11.99 7.62 -14.04
CA LEU A 65 -11.39 6.28 -13.99
C LEU A 65 -10.41 6.05 -15.15
N HIS A 66 -10.73 6.55 -16.35
CA HIS A 66 -9.82 6.47 -17.50
C HIS A 66 -8.47 7.12 -17.22
N ARG A 67 -8.49 8.35 -16.67
CA ARG A 67 -7.29 9.11 -16.30
C ARG A 67 -6.48 8.37 -15.23
N GLU A 68 -7.15 7.77 -14.26
CA GLU A 68 -6.51 6.94 -13.22
C GLU A 68 -5.84 5.68 -13.78
N VAL A 69 -6.51 4.95 -14.67
CA VAL A 69 -5.92 3.77 -15.35
C VAL A 69 -4.74 4.17 -16.23
N ALA A 70 -4.79 5.34 -16.86
CA ALA A 70 -3.66 5.87 -17.62
C ALA A 70 -2.46 6.22 -16.73
N ALA A 71 -2.68 6.80 -15.54
CA ALA A 71 -1.62 7.06 -14.57
C ALA A 71 -0.97 5.76 -14.09
N ALA A 72 -1.80 4.77 -13.76
CA ALA A 72 -1.37 3.44 -13.41
C ALA A 72 -0.54 2.78 -14.52
N ALA A 73 -0.95 2.91 -15.79
CA ALA A 73 -0.21 2.40 -16.92
C ALA A 73 1.17 3.07 -17.06
N TYR A 74 1.25 4.39 -16.88
CA TYR A 74 2.51 5.11 -16.88
C TYR A 74 3.45 4.62 -15.75
N ILE A 75 2.94 4.49 -14.53
CA ILE A 75 3.72 3.98 -13.38
C ILE A 75 4.20 2.56 -13.64
N GLY A 76 3.36 1.70 -14.20
CA GLY A 76 3.74 0.32 -14.56
C GLY A 76 4.86 0.27 -15.59
N LEU A 77 4.79 1.11 -16.63
CA LEU A 77 5.82 1.24 -17.66
C LEU A 77 7.13 1.79 -17.09
N LEU A 78 7.05 2.83 -16.25
CA LEU A 78 8.21 3.42 -15.58
C LEU A 78 8.89 2.40 -14.66
N SER A 79 8.12 1.72 -13.81
CA SER A 79 8.64 0.68 -12.91
C SER A 79 9.37 -0.42 -13.68
N LYS A 80 8.77 -0.88 -14.79
CA LYS A 80 9.39 -1.88 -15.68
C LYS A 80 10.69 -1.37 -16.30
N SER A 81 10.74 -0.12 -16.74
CA SER A 81 11.95 0.49 -17.33
C SER A 81 13.11 0.60 -16.32
N LEU A 82 12.77 0.78 -15.04
CA LEU A 82 13.72 0.82 -13.92
C LEU A 82 14.08 -0.58 -13.37
N GLY A 83 13.44 -1.64 -13.87
CA GLY A 83 13.63 -3.00 -13.37
C GLY A 83 13.03 -3.27 -11.98
N ILE A 84 12.07 -2.43 -11.54
CA ILE A 84 11.39 -2.53 -10.24
C ILE A 84 9.98 -3.06 -10.45
N LYS A 85 9.50 -3.94 -9.55
CA LYS A 85 8.13 -4.45 -9.59
C LYS A 85 7.19 -3.61 -8.73
N VAL A 86 5.95 -3.41 -9.19
CA VAL A 86 4.87 -2.98 -8.30
C VAL A 86 4.36 -4.22 -7.55
N ALA A 87 4.74 -4.36 -6.28
CA ALA A 87 4.47 -5.55 -5.47
C ALA A 87 3.00 -5.69 -5.10
N SER A 88 2.31 -4.57 -4.87
CA SER A 88 0.92 -4.52 -4.44
C SER A 88 0.27 -3.19 -4.80
N LEU A 89 -1.07 -3.19 -4.85
CA LEU A 89 -1.90 -1.99 -4.79
C LEU A 89 -2.63 -1.97 -3.44
N GLN A 90 -2.57 -0.86 -2.70
CA GLN A 90 -3.10 -0.81 -1.33
C GLN A 90 -3.50 0.59 -0.85
N PRO A 91 -4.12 0.72 0.32
CA PRO A 91 -5.06 -0.24 0.87
C PRO A 91 -6.44 -0.02 0.23
N LEU A 92 -7.26 -1.07 0.19
CA LEU A 92 -8.70 -0.93 0.06
C LEU A 92 -9.30 -1.09 1.45
N ARG A 93 -9.99 -0.05 1.90
CA ARG A 93 -10.60 0.01 3.23
C ARG A 93 -12.05 -0.43 3.19
N ASP A 94 -12.61 -0.81 4.33
CA ASP A 94 -14.05 -0.94 4.58
C ASP A 94 -14.80 -1.81 3.55
N PHE A 95 -14.30 -3.02 3.32
CA PHE A 95 -14.86 -3.94 2.33
C PHE A 95 -15.95 -4.84 2.91
N GLU A 96 -15.58 -5.60 3.93
CA GLU A 96 -16.27 -6.80 4.35
C GLU A 96 -17.19 -6.53 5.53
N GLY A 97 -18.25 -7.33 5.68
CA GLY A 97 -19.04 -7.30 6.92
C GLY A 97 -20.21 -6.32 6.94
N TRP A 98 -20.54 -5.64 5.84
CA TRP A 98 -21.66 -4.69 5.80
C TRP A 98 -23.02 -5.37 6.12
N ALA A 99 -23.82 -4.73 6.98
CA ALA A 99 -25.16 -5.22 7.33
C ALA A 99 -26.17 -5.01 6.19
N GLU A 100 -26.07 -3.86 5.51
CA GLU A 100 -26.99 -3.46 4.46
C GLU A 100 -26.46 -3.78 3.05
N ALA A 101 -27.37 -4.16 2.16
CA ALA A 101 -27.02 -4.56 0.79
C ALA A 101 -26.45 -3.41 -0.06
N GLY A 102 -26.89 -2.17 0.17
CA GLY A 102 -26.42 -0.98 -0.57
C GLY A 102 -24.93 -0.71 -0.34
N PRO A 103 -24.51 -0.39 0.90
CA PRO A 103 -23.11 -0.20 1.24
C PRO A 103 -22.21 -1.38 0.87
N ARG A 104 -22.72 -2.62 1.02
CA ARG A 104 -22.02 -3.82 0.54
C ARG A 104 -21.77 -3.75 -0.96
N SER A 105 -22.80 -3.48 -1.76
CA SER A 105 -22.70 -3.36 -3.22
C SER A 105 -21.72 -2.26 -3.65
N ASP A 106 -21.73 -1.12 -2.95
CA ASP A 106 -20.79 -0.02 -3.20
C ASP A 106 -19.35 -0.45 -2.91
N ALA A 107 -19.10 -1.17 -1.81
CA ALA A 107 -17.79 -1.70 -1.47
C ALA A 107 -17.27 -2.67 -2.54
N PHE A 108 -18.11 -3.58 -3.05
CA PHE A 108 -17.76 -4.46 -4.17
C PHE A 108 -17.44 -3.67 -5.45
N SER A 109 -18.24 -2.66 -5.77
CA SER A 109 -18.01 -1.81 -6.96
C SER A 109 -16.69 -1.05 -6.84
N ARG A 110 -16.38 -0.53 -5.65
CA ARG A 110 -15.14 0.19 -5.34
C ARG A 110 -13.92 -0.70 -5.53
N ILE A 111 -13.94 -1.93 -5.02
CA ILE A 111 -12.80 -2.85 -5.10
C ILE A 111 -12.63 -3.42 -6.51
N THR A 112 -13.71 -3.86 -7.15
CA THR A 112 -13.64 -4.44 -8.51
C THR A 112 -13.19 -3.42 -9.54
N SER A 113 -13.45 -2.12 -9.32
CA SER A 113 -12.92 -1.04 -10.18
C SER A 113 -11.39 -0.99 -10.21
N ARG A 114 -10.71 -1.61 -9.24
CA ARG A 114 -9.25 -1.60 -9.12
C ARG A 114 -8.59 -2.67 -9.98
N PHE A 115 -9.30 -3.70 -10.42
CA PHE A 115 -8.69 -4.79 -11.19
C PHE A 115 -8.03 -4.31 -12.48
N GLU A 116 -8.65 -3.33 -13.13
CA GLU A 116 -8.09 -2.69 -14.32
C GLU A 116 -6.84 -1.84 -13.99
N VAL A 117 -6.86 -1.11 -12.88
CA VAL A 117 -5.71 -0.37 -12.36
C VAL A 117 -4.54 -1.33 -12.08
N MET A 118 -4.82 -2.50 -11.49
CA MET A 118 -3.81 -3.53 -11.23
C MET A 118 -3.21 -4.09 -12.52
N HIS A 119 -4.03 -4.34 -13.54
CA HIS A 119 -3.55 -4.75 -14.86
C HIS A 119 -2.66 -3.68 -15.50
N ALA A 120 -3.03 -2.40 -15.40
CA ALA A 120 -2.23 -1.29 -15.90
C ALA A 120 -0.88 -1.16 -15.17
N LEU A 121 -0.86 -1.35 -13.85
CA LEU A 121 0.37 -1.37 -13.04
C LEU A 121 1.25 -2.61 -13.29
N GLY A 122 0.65 -3.71 -13.75
CA GLY A 122 1.32 -5.00 -13.84
C GLY A 122 1.49 -5.71 -12.49
N THR A 123 0.60 -5.44 -11.52
CA THR A 123 0.58 -6.10 -10.21
C THR A 123 -0.56 -7.12 -10.11
N ASP A 124 -0.39 -8.15 -9.28
CA ASP A 124 -1.36 -9.23 -9.06
C ASP A 124 -1.86 -9.33 -7.61
N LEU A 125 -1.49 -8.40 -6.74
CA LEU A 125 -1.80 -8.45 -5.31
C LEU A 125 -2.48 -7.17 -4.84
N LEU A 126 -3.72 -7.32 -4.38
CA LEU A 126 -4.53 -6.24 -3.82
C LEU A 126 -4.60 -6.38 -2.31
N PHE A 127 -4.31 -5.32 -1.55
CA PHE A 127 -4.49 -5.37 -0.09
C PHE A 127 -5.86 -4.84 0.29
N ILE A 128 -6.53 -5.60 1.15
CA ILE A 128 -7.76 -5.18 1.82
C ILE A 128 -7.47 -5.20 3.32
N CYS A 129 -7.62 -4.05 3.95
CA CYS A 129 -7.47 -3.94 5.39
C CYS A 129 -8.83 -4.14 6.07
N SER A 130 -8.81 -4.74 7.27
CA SER A 130 -10.01 -5.01 8.07
C SER A 130 -10.91 -3.78 8.23
N ASN A 131 -12.22 -3.98 8.14
CA ASN A 131 -13.20 -2.90 8.18
C ASN A 131 -13.15 -2.09 9.49
N CYS A 132 -13.14 -0.76 9.38
CA CYS A 132 -13.10 0.17 10.52
C CYS A 132 -14.40 0.94 10.70
N GLN A 133 -15.46 0.59 9.96
CA GLN A 133 -16.77 1.23 10.09
C GLN A 133 -17.39 0.93 11.46
N PRO A 134 -18.22 1.85 12.00
CA PRO A 134 -18.95 1.61 13.24
C PRO A 134 -19.73 0.28 13.24
N ALA A 135 -19.75 -0.40 14.39
CA ALA A 135 -20.31 -1.75 14.51
C ALA A 135 -21.80 -1.85 14.14
N ASP A 136 -22.57 -0.76 14.26
CA ASP A 136 -23.97 -0.67 13.87
C ASP A 136 -24.19 -0.65 12.35
N ARG A 137 -23.14 -0.37 11.56
CA ARG A 137 -23.15 -0.48 10.09
C ARG A 137 -22.79 -1.88 9.59
N LEU A 138 -22.24 -2.72 10.46
CA LEU A 138 -21.74 -4.06 10.16
C LEU A 138 -22.70 -5.12 10.70
N VAL A 139 -22.62 -6.33 10.16
CA VAL A 139 -23.38 -7.46 10.74
C VAL A 139 -22.92 -7.69 12.19
N PRO A 140 -23.79 -8.22 13.06
CA PRO A 140 -23.43 -8.53 14.45
C PRO A 140 -22.16 -9.38 14.54
N ALA A 141 -21.40 -9.20 15.62
CA ALA A 141 -20.08 -9.82 15.80
C ALA A 141 -20.12 -11.36 15.64
N GLU A 142 -21.19 -12.01 16.11
CA GLU A 142 -21.39 -13.45 15.99
C GLU A 142 -21.61 -13.95 14.55
N GLN A 143 -22.00 -13.06 13.63
CA GLN A 143 -22.18 -13.33 12.20
C GLN A 143 -21.03 -12.79 11.35
N TYR A 144 -20.17 -11.95 11.92
CA TYR A 144 -19.14 -11.23 11.18
C TYR A 144 -18.17 -12.14 10.44
N ARG A 145 -17.70 -13.20 11.11
CA ARG A 145 -16.75 -14.16 10.50
C ARG A 145 -17.30 -14.75 9.20
N GLU A 146 -18.53 -15.25 9.24
CA GLU A 146 -19.16 -15.90 8.09
C GLU A 146 -19.46 -14.90 6.98
N ARG A 147 -19.95 -13.70 7.32
CA ARG A 147 -20.17 -12.62 6.34
C ARG A 147 -18.86 -12.22 5.66
N ALA A 148 -17.83 -11.90 6.42
CA ALA A 148 -16.56 -11.43 5.89
C ALA A 148 -15.86 -12.51 5.05
N GLY A 149 -15.91 -13.77 5.49
CA GLY A 149 -15.41 -14.90 4.70
C GLY A 149 -16.15 -15.06 3.38
N ALA A 150 -17.48 -14.95 3.38
CA ALA A 150 -18.29 -15.00 2.17
C ALA A 150 -18.01 -13.82 1.22
N ASP A 151 -17.85 -12.61 1.75
CA ASP A 151 -17.53 -11.41 0.97
C ASP A 151 -16.15 -11.54 0.28
N LEU A 152 -15.13 -12.00 1.00
CA LEU A 152 -13.80 -12.26 0.42
C LEU A 152 -13.83 -13.41 -0.60
N ALA A 153 -14.63 -14.46 -0.36
CA ALA A 153 -14.78 -15.56 -1.30
C ALA A 153 -15.43 -15.11 -2.62
N GLU A 154 -16.50 -14.32 -2.54
CA GLU A 154 -17.16 -13.72 -3.71
C GLU A 154 -16.20 -12.79 -4.47
N LEU A 155 -15.43 -11.97 -3.76
CA LEU A 155 -14.43 -11.11 -4.38
C LEU A 155 -13.33 -11.91 -5.10
N ALA A 156 -12.85 -13.00 -4.50
CA ALA A 156 -11.88 -13.88 -5.16
C ALA A 156 -12.44 -14.52 -6.44
N ASP A 157 -13.72 -14.90 -6.44
CA ASP A 157 -14.37 -15.47 -7.61
C ASP A 157 -14.51 -14.40 -8.73
N LEU A 158 -14.81 -13.15 -8.38
CA LEU A 158 -14.79 -12.00 -9.31
C LEU A 158 -13.38 -11.70 -9.84
N ALA A 159 -12.38 -11.67 -8.97
CA ALA A 159 -10.98 -11.44 -9.32
C ALA A 159 -10.43 -12.51 -10.26
N LYS A 160 -10.85 -13.77 -10.07
CA LYS A 160 -10.51 -14.88 -10.96
C LYS A 160 -11.16 -14.77 -12.33
N ALA A 161 -12.37 -14.22 -12.41
CA ALA A 161 -13.11 -14.04 -13.65
C ALA A 161 -12.65 -12.81 -14.47
N CYS A 162 -12.00 -11.84 -13.82
CA CYS A 162 -11.53 -10.62 -14.49
C CYS A 162 -10.41 -10.92 -15.49
N SER A 163 -10.60 -10.51 -16.74
CA SER A 163 -9.56 -10.53 -17.77
C SER A 163 -9.25 -9.13 -18.29
N PRO A 164 -8.00 -8.84 -18.68
CA PRO A 164 -7.64 -7.58 -19.35
C PRO A 164 -8.44 -7.31 -20.63
N ALA A 165 -8.89 -8.36 -21.32
CA ALA A 165 -9.74 -8.21 -22.51
C ALA A 165 -11.11 -7.62 -22.16
N ASP A 166 -11.69 -8.01 -21.02
CA ASP A 166 -12.96 -7.45 -20.54
C ASP A 166 -12.83 -5.97 -20.17
N CYS A 167 -11.71 -5.60 -19.54
CA CYS A 167 -11.34 -4.22 -19.24
C CYS A 167 -11.20 -3.38 -20.53
N GLN A 168 -10.49 -3.89 -21.54
CA GLN A 168 -10.30 -3.18 -22.80
C GLN A 168 -11.62 -2.96 -23.58
N ALA A 169 -12.50 -3.97 -23.60
CA ALA A 169 -13.78 -3.90 -24.29
C ALA A 169 -14.72 -2.82 -23.70
N ARG A 170 -14.53 -2.47 -22.42
CA ARG A 170 -15.29 -1.41 -21.75
C ARG A 170 -15.07 -0.04 -22.37
N TRP A 171 -13.82 0.33 -22.68
CA TRP A 171 -13.50 1.67 -23.19
C TRP A 171 -14.10 1.91 -24.58
N SER A 172 -14.04 0.91 -25.44
CA SER A 172 -14.65 0.98 -26.77
C SER A 172 -16.16 1.25 -26.70
N LYS A 173 -16.89 0.61 -25.76
CA LYS A 173 -18.32 0.87 -25.55
C LYS A 173 -18.63 2.29 -25.06
N LEU A 174 -17.68 2.91 -24.35
CA LEU A 174 -17.78 4.27 -23.84
C LEU A 174 -17.29 5.32 -24.85
N GLY A 175 -16.86 4.91 -26.04
CA GLY A 175 -16.26 5.81 -27.03
C GLY A 175 -14.91 6.40 -26.58
N LEU A 176 -14.25 5.77 -25.60
CA LEU A 176 -12.95 6.17 -25.09
C LEU A 176 -11.87 5.24 -25.65
N GLU A 177 -10.70 5.80 -25.93
CA GLU A 177 -9.51 5.01 -26.24
C GLU A 177 -9.05 4.21 -25.01
N ASP A 178 -8.49 3.03 -25.22
CA ASP A 178 -7.84 2.24 -24.16
C ASP A 178 -6.65 3.01 -23.52
N PRO A 179 -6.73 3.38 -22.22
CA PRO A 179 -5.70 4.15 -21.56
C PRO A 179 -4.34 3.44 -21.48
N ILE A 180 -4.32 2.11 -21.41
CA ILE A 180 -3.08 1.33 -21.34
C ILE A 180 -2.36 1.40 -22.68
N GLY A 181 -3.09 1.18 -23.78
CA GLY A 181 -2.58 1.30 -25.14
C GLY A 181 -2.10 2.71 -25.46
N MET A 182 -2.86 3.74 -25.06
CA MET A 182 -2.51 5.15 -25.21
C MET A 182 -1.16 5.46 -24.55
N MET A 183 -1.00 5.09 -23.28
CA MET A 183 0.24 5.35 -22.53
C MET A 183 1.44 4.57 -23.06
N ALA A 184 1.24 3.30 -23.45
CA ALA A 184 2.32 2.49 -24.04
C ALA A 184 2.89 3.10 -25.32
N ARG A 185 2.09 3.79 -26.13
CA ARG A 185 2.57 4.49 -27.34
C ARG A 185 3.31 5.78 -27.02
N ALA A 186 2.87 6.52 -26.00
CA ALA A 186 3.47 7.80 -25.61
C ALA A 186 4.79 7.63 -24.83
N PHE A 187 4.91 6.56 -24.04
CA PHE A 187 6.01 6.31 -23.12
C PHE A 187 7.42 6.37 -23.75
N PRO A 188 7.70 5.80 -24.94
CA PRO A 188 9.02 5.87 -25.57
C PRO A 188 9.52 7.30 -25.81
N ARG A 189 8.63 8.26 -26.09
CA ARG A 189 9.02 9.66 -26.32
C ARG A 189 9.47 10.38 -25.05
N ARG A 190 8.98 9.93 -23.89
CA ARG A 190 9.27 10.54 -22.59
C ARG A 190 10.50 9.93 -21.92
N HIS A 191 10.78 8.65 -22.13
CA HIS A 191 11.95 8.01 -21.51
C HIS A 191 13.29 8.61 -21.99
N ASP A 192 13.32 9.19 -23.20
CA ASP A 192 14.50 9.90 -23.72
C ASP A 192 14.63 11.33 -23.16
N MET A 193 13.65 11.81 -22.38
CA MET A 193 13.73 13.09 -21.67
C MET A 193 14.30 12.84 -20.27
N PRO A 194 15.29 13.63 -19.81
CA PRO A 194 15.75 13.54 -18.43
C PRO A 194 14.55 13.75 -17.51
N LEU A 195 14.38 12.88 -16.51
CA LEU A 195 13.45 13.09 -15.40
C LEU A 195 13.63 14.55 -14.94
N LEU A 196 12.54 15.31 -14.93
CA LEU A 196 12.56 16.73 -14.57
C LEU A 196 13.35 16.86 -13.27
N SER A 197 14.45 17.61 -13.33
CA SER A 197 15.23 17.89 -12.13
C SER A 197 14.32 18.55 -11.10
N PRO A 198 14.47 18.25 -9.79
CA PRO A 198 13.69 18.93 -8.76
C PRO A 198 13.82 20.44 -8.95
N PRO A 199 12.73 21.21 -8.72
CA PRO A 199 12.73 22.64 -8.92
C PRO A 199 13.87 23.28 -8.12
N GLU A 200 14.74 24.03 -8.80
CA GLU A 200 15.90 24.66 -8.18
C GLU A 200 15.50 25.40 -6.90
N SER A 201 16.07 24.97 -5.77
CA SER A 201 15.87 25.56 -4.46
C SER A 201 15.97 27.09 -4.52
N ARG A 202 14.90 27.79 -4.13
CA ARG A 202 14.98 29.22 -3.79
C ARG A 202 15.88 29.37 -2.57
N ARG A 203 17.18 29.59 -2.80
CA ARG A 203 18.08 30.08 -1.75
C ARG A 203 17.58 31.44 -1.28
N GLY A 204 17.08 31.51 -0.05
CA GLY A 204 16.76 32.78 0.57
C GLY A 204 15.91 32.67 1.83
N SER A 205 16.53 32.42 2.96
CA SER A 205 16.50 33.34 4.12
C SER A 205 17.11 32.67 5.35
N SER A 206 17.96 33.44 6.04
CA SER A 206 18.60 33.09 7.30
C SER A 206 17.58 32.89 8.42
N PHE A 207 17.76 31.92 9.31
CA PHE A 207 17.49 32.11 10.74
C PHE A 207 18.30 31.17 11.64
N ALA A 208 18.95 31.82 12.62
CA ALA A 208 19.32 31.43 13.98
C ALA A 208 19.84 30.01 14.32
N THR A 209 21.09 30.03 14.78
CA THR A 209 21.88 29.01 15.49
C THR A 209 21.21 28.36 16.71
N VAL A 210 21.36 27.04 16.83
CA VAL A 210 21.18 26.21 18.04
C VAL A 210 22.47 25.38 18.24
N PRO A 211 22.95 25.10 19.48
CA PRO A 211 24.35 24.78 19.75
C PRO A 211 24.82 23.43 19.19
N GLU A 212 26.07 23.43 18.69
CA GLU A 212 26.80 22.30 18.13
C GLU A 212 27.01 21.16 19.14
N LEU A 213 26.56 19.96 18.79
CA LEU A 213 27.16 18.71 19.25
C LEU A 213 28.19 18.30 18.18
N ASP A 214 29.46 18.23 18.59
CA ASP A 214 30.60 17.81 17.78
C ASP A 214 30.39 16.40 17.22
N MET A 215 29.97 16.35 15.96
CA MET A 215 29.96 15.16 15.11
C MET A 215 30.97 15.39 14.00
N SER A 216 32.25 15.22 14.33
CA SER A 216 33.32 15.18 13.34
C SER A 216 32.97 14.19 12.20
N PRO A 217 32.96 14.61 10.91
CA PRO A 217 32.55 13.75 9.81
C PRO A 217 33.66 12.76 9.48
N ALA A 218 33.37 11.46 9.63
CA ALA A 218 34.14 10.44 8.94
C ALA A 218 33.89 10.59 7.43
N THR A 219 34.89 11.10 6.73
CA THR A 219 34.95 11.18 5.28
C THR A 219 34.89 9.77 4.67
N THR A 220 33.71 9.37 4.22
CA THR A 220 33.55 8.32 3.20
C THR A 220 32.64 8.85 2.12
N SER A 221 33.24 9.12 0.96
CA SER A 221 32.56 9.53 -0.27
C SER A 221 31.38 8.61 -0.58
N ALA A 222 30.18 9.17 -0.65
CA ALA A 222 29.03 8.51 -1.25
C ALA A 222 29.38 8.13 -2.70
N PRO A 223 29.14 6.88 -3.15
CA PRO A 223 29.28 6.57 -4.56
C PRO A 223 28.22 7.33 -5.34
N ALA A 224 28.67 8.06 -6.37
CA ALA A 224 27.81 8.82 -7.25
C ALA A 224 26.80 7.89 -7.94
N LEU A 225 25.52 8.03 -7.60
CA LEU A 225 24.38 7.44 -8.31
C LEU A 225 24.17 8.03 -9.72
N ALA A 226 25.09 8.88 -10.21
CA ALA A 226 24.92 9.70 -11.40
C ALA A 226 25.17 8.99 -12.75
N ASN A 227 25.56 7.71 -12.77
CA ASN A 227 26.00 7.03 -14.01
C ASN A 227 25.37 5.64 -14.21
N LEU A 228 24.04 5.53 -14.17
CA LEU A 228 23.35 4.39 -14.79
C LEU A 228 23.02 4.73 -16.25
N PRO A 229 23.42 3.92 -17.24
CA PRO A 229 23.08 4.16 -18.63
C PRO A 229 21.59 3.90 -18.86
N LEU A 230 20.77 4.96 -18.81
CA LEU A 230 19.36 4.96 -19.20
C LEU A 230 19.25 5.09 -20.73
N SER A 231 19.65 4.06 -21.48
CA SER A 231 19.34 4.00 -22.91
C SER A 231 18.57 2.71 -23.20
N PHE A 232 17.24 2.78 -23.13
CA PHE A 232 16.35 1.72 -23.56
C PHE A 232 16.08 1.88 -25.07
N GLN A 233 16.88 1.24 -25.91
CA GLN A 233 16.60 1.13 -27.35
C GLN A 233 15.77 -0.14 -27.60
N GLY A 234 14.46 -0.06 -27.36
CA GLY A 234 13.54 -1.17 -27.63
C GLY A 234 12.14 -0.65 -27.96
N HIS A 235 11.52 -1.20 -29.01
CA HIS A 235 10.09 -1.01 -29.23
C HIS A 235 9.36 -1.71 -28.08
N TYR A 236 8.50 -0.98 -27.34
CA TYR A 236 7.66 -1.61 -26.32
C TYR A 236 6.65 -2.53 -27.02
N THR A 237 6.91 -3.83 -26.98
CA THR A 237 5.88 -4.84 -27.15
C THR A 237 5.31 -5.15 -25.77
N GLN A 238 3.97 -5.06 -25.62
CA GLN A 238 3.24 -5.59 -24.46
C GLN A 238 3.86 -6.95 -24.09
N PRO A 239 4.44 -7.13 -22.89
CA PRO A 239 5.06 -8.39 -22.55
C PRO A 239 4.00 -9.49 -22.56
N THR A 240 4.27 -10.58 -23.28
CA THR A 240 3.46 -11.81 -23.30
C THR A 240 3.56 -12.61 -21.99
N ALA A 241 3.92 -11.95 -20.88
CA ALA A 241 3.93 -12.61 -19.58
C ALA A 241 2.48 -13.01 -19.26
N PRO A 242 2.22 -14.26 -18.87
CA PRO A 242 0.86 -14.71 -18.59
C PRO A 242 0.27 -13.82 -17.50
N ILE A 243 -0.92 -13.29 -17.78
CA ILE A 243 -1.70 -12.49 -16.83
C ILE A 243 -1.91 -13.35 -15.60
N ARG A 244 -1.39 -12.90 -14.47
CA ARG A 244 -1.57 -13.61 -13.21
C ARG A 244 -2.95 -13.29 -12.66
N PRO A 245 -3.68 -14.30 -12.16
CA PRO A 245 -4.93 -14.05 -11.46
C PRO A 245 -4.69 -13.10 -10.29
N ILE A 246 -5.60 -12.14 -10.12
CA ILE A 246 -5.55 -11.21 -9.00
C ILE A 246 -5.75 -12.00 -7.70
N ARG A 247 -4.87 -11.72 -6.74
CA ARG A 247 -4.87 -12.23 -5.37
C ARG A 247 -5.25 -11.10 -4.43
N ILE A 248 -5.99 -11.41 -3.37
CA ILE A 248 -6.26 -10.45 -2.30
C ILE A 248 -5.54 -10.87 -1.02
N GLY A 249 -4.74 -9.95 -0.52
CA GLY A 249 -4.12 -10.02 0.80
C GLY A 249 -5.04 -9.33 1.80
N TYR A 250 -5.46 -10.06 2.83
CA TYR A 250 -6.27 -9.52 3.92
C TYR A 250 -5.40 -9.19 5.13
N GLU A 251 -5.48 -7.95 5.59
CA GLU A 251 -4.67 -7.39 6.68
C GLU A 251 -5.55 -7.03 7.88
N ALA A 252 -5.17 -7.46 9.08
CA ALA A 252 -5.80 -6.98 10.31
C ALA A 252 -5.17 -5.66 10.74
N LEU A 253 -5.94 -4.58 10.76
CA LEU A 253 -5.51 -3.31 11.36
C LEU A 253 -5.66 -3.41 12.88
N SER A 254 -4.70 -2.90 13.66
CA SER A 254 -4.77 -2.90 15.13
C SER A 254 -5.92 -2.06 15.75
N TRP A 255 -6.81 -1.55 14.91
CA TRP A 255 -8.02 -0.80 15.24
C TRP A 255 -9.22 -1.19 14.36
N GLY A 256 -9.21 -2.35 13.71
CA GLY A 256 -10.39 -2.87 13.00
C GLY A 256 -11.56 -3.11 13.95
N THR A 257 -12.80 -2.98 13.46
CA THR A 257 -14.00 -3.02 14.31
C THR A 257 -14.26 -4.42 14.88
N HIS A 258 -14.13 -5.45 14.04
CA HIS A 258 -14.32 -6.85 14.43
C HIS A 258 -13.08 -7.73 14.22
N VAL A 259 -12.14 -7.28 13.38
CA VAL A 259 -10.89 -7.98 13.08
C VAL A 259 -9.74 -7.01 13.35
N ASP A 260 -9.05 -7.20 14.46
CA ASP A 260 -7.96 -6.30 14.89
C ASP A 260 -6.67 -7.03 15.29
N VAL A 261 -6.67 -8.36 15.19
CA VAL A 261 -5.53 -9.25 15.42
C VAL A 261 -5.35 -10.20 14.24
N TRP A 262 -4.12 -10.65 14.01
CA TRP A 262 -3.79 -11.56 12.91
C TRP A 262 -4.61 -12.87 12.97
N ARG A 263 -4.90 -13.36 14.18
CA ARG A 263 -5.62 -14.63 14.39
C ARG A 263 -7.03 -14.58 13.82
N SER A 264 -7.73 -13.47 14.03
CA SER A 264 -9.07 -13.22 13.49
C SER A 264 -9.03 -13.08 11.97
N ALA A 265 -8.03 -12.37 11.42
CA ALA A 265 -7.84 -12.31 9.97
C ALA A 265 -7.59 -13.70 9.37
N TRP A 266 -6.81 -14.54 10.05
CA TRP A 266 -6.59 -15.93 9.62
C TRP A 266 -7.90 -16.73 9.62
N ASP A 267 -8.74 -16.56 10.65
CA ASP A 267 -10.05 -17.20 10.70
C ASP A 267 -10.95 -16.79 9.51
N ILE A 268 -10.92 -15.52 9.08
CA ILE A 268 -11.64 -15.06 7.88
C ILE A 268 -11.05 -15.69 6.62
N VAL A 269 -9.72 -15.69 6.46
CA VAL A 269 -9.04 -16.30 5.30
C VAL A 269 -9.38 -17.79 5.17
N GLN A 270 -9.45 -18.50 6.30
CA GLN A 270 -9.89 -19.89 6.34
C GLN A 270 -11.35 -20.06 5.94
N THR A 271 -12.25 -19.20 6.45
CA THR A 271 -13.68 -19.24 6.11
C THR A 271 -13.91 -18.94 4.63
N ALA A 272 -13.19 -17.98 4.04
CA ALA A 272 -13.29 -17.66 2.62
C ALA A 272 -12.90 -18.85 1.72
N ASN A 273 -11.93 -19.65 2.16
CA ASN A 273 -11.51 -20.90 1.51
C ASN A 273 -11.32 -20.76 -0.01
N ARG A 274 -10.49 -19.78 -0.42
CA ARG A 274 -10.10 -19.56 -1.81
C ARG A 274 -8.58 -19.49 -1.94
N PRO A 275 -7.96 -20.07 -2.97
CA PRO A 275 -6.51 -19.98 -3.16
C PRO A 275 -6.05 -18.54 -3.44
N GLN A 276 -6.93 -17.66 -3.95
CA GLN A 276 -6.66 -16.24 -4.19
C GLN A 276 -6.70 -15.37 -2.93
N ILE A 277 -7.08 -15.92 -1.77
CA ILE A 277 -7.17 -15.18 -0.51
C ILE A 277 -6.05 -15.66 0.43
N GLY A 278 -5.29 -14.72 0.97
CA GLY A 278 -4.18 -14.94 1.89
C GLY A 278 -4.01 -13.79 2.87
N LEU A 279 -3.12 -13.97 3.83
CA LEU A 279 -2.77 -12.99 4.85
C LEU A 279 -1.74 -11.99 4.33
N VAL A 280 -1.92 -10.74 4.73
CA VAL A 280 -0.85 -9.75 4.87
C VAL A 280 -0.52 -9.67 6.35
N LEU A 281 0.73 -9.98 6.70
CA LEU A 281 1.22 -9.86 8.06
C LEU A 281 1.95 -8.53 8.21
N ASP A 282 1.45 -7.66 9.08
CA ASP A 282 2.08 -6.40 9.46
C ASP A 282 2.59 -6.49 10.91
N SER A 283 3.89 -6.23 11.11
CA SER A 283 4.50 -6.29 12.44
C SER A 283 4.03 -5.17 13.37
N PHE A 284 3.81 -3.95 12.88
CA PHE A 284 3.24 -2.86 13.66
C PHE A 284 1.81 -3.19 14.06
N ASN A 285 0.95 -3.64 13.14
CA ASN A 285 -0.43 -3.94 13.49
C ASN A 285 -0.51 -5.11 14.47
N THR A 286 0.26 -6.17 14.26
CA THR A 286 0.25 -7.34 15.17
C THR A 286 0.83 -7.02 16.54
N ILE A 287 2.09 -6.58 16.59
CA ILE A 287 2.80 -6.33 17.85
C ILE A 287 2.25 -5.08 18.52
N GLY A 288 1.86 -4.09 17.72
CA GLY A 288 1.06 -2.96 18.17
C GLY A 288 -0.11 -3.48 18.96
N ARG A 289 -1.03 -4.24 18.36
CA ARG A 289 -2.25 -4.69 19.04
C ARG A 289 -2.00 -5.56 20.28
N GLU A 290 -1.08 -6.51 20.18
CA GLU A 290 -0.95 -7.61 21.14
C GLU A 290 0.06 -7.33 22.26
N TRP A 291 0.99 -6.41 22.05
CA TRP A 291 2.08 -6.14 22.99
C TRP A 291 2.22 -4.67 23.36
N ALA A 292 2.19 -3.76 22.39
CA ALA A 292 2.32 -2.33 22.68
C ALA A 292 0.99 -1.66 23.01
N ASP A 293 1.06 -0.54 23.70
CA ASP A 293 -0.08 0.34 23.90
C ASP A 293 0.39 1.80 23.91
N PRO A 294 0.07 2.61 22.89
CA PRO A 294 0.46 4.02 22.88
C PRO A 294 -0.24 4.84 23.97
N CYS A 295 -1.29 4.30 24.60
CA CYS A 295 -1.97 4.92 25.75
C CYS A 295 -1.32 4.56 27.10
N SER A 296 -0.34 3.65 27.12
CA SER A 296 0.38 3.27 28.34
C SER A 296 1.58 4.19 28.56
N PRO A 297 1.88 4.63 29.80
CA PRO A 297 3.09 5.42 30.09
C PRO A 297 4.39 4.72 29.69
N SER A 298 4.43 3.39 29.74
CA SER A 298 5.56 2.60 29.28
C SER A 298 5.49 2.28 27.78
N GLY A 299 4.41 2.61 27.07
CA GLY A 299 4.19 2.17 25.69
C GLY A 299 3.90 0.66 25.56
N ILE A 300 3.86 -0.08 26.67
CA ILE A 300 3.61 -1.53 26.72
C ILE A 300 2.22 -1.77 27.32
N SER A 301 1.50 -2.74 26.76
CA SER A 301 0.17 -3.14 27.26
C SER A 301 0.24 -3.69 28.68
N GLN A 302 -0.75 -3.34 29.49
CA GLN A 302 -0.87 -3.85 30.85
C GLN A 302 -1.59 -5.22 30.91
N PRO A 303 -1.35 -6.03 31.96
CA PRO A 303 -0.25 -5.89 32.91
C PRO A 303 1.11 -6.27 32.28
N GLU A 304 2.13 -5.43 32.47
CA GLU A 304 3.44 -5.59 31.77
C GLU A 304 4.12 -6.94 32.01
N HIS A 305 4.01 -7.51 33.20
CA HIS A 305 4.68 -8.78 33.52
C HIS A 305 4.10 -10.00 32.78
N GLU A 306 2.94 -9.87 32.14
CA GLU A 306 2.30 -10.94 31.36
C GLU A 306 2.46 -10.74 29.84
N VAL A 307 2.71 -9.52 29.38
CA VAL A 307 2.58 -9.15 27.97
C VAL A 307 3.60 -9.85 27.07
N ASP A 308 4.83 -10.06 27.54
CA ASP A 308 5.86 -10.81 26.82
C ASP A 308 5.45 -12.27 26.62
N ALA A 309 4.89 -12.89 27.66
CA ALA A 309 4.39 -14.26 27.60
C ALA A 309 3.20 -14.38 26.65
N ARG A 310 2.29 -13.40 26.64
CA ARG A 310 1.14 -13.35 25.70
C ARG A 310 1.59 -13.21 24.26
N LEU A 311 2.50 -12.28 23.95
CA LEU A 311 3.03 -12.10 22.61
C LEU A 311 3.75 -13.37 22.14
N LYS A 312 4.59 -13.97 22.99
CA LYS A 312 5.28 -15.23 22.67
C LYS A 312 4.28 -16.34 22.37
N ALA A 313 3.23 -16.50 23.17
CA ALA A 313 2.19 -17.50 22.93
C ALA A 313 1.45 -17.26 21.60
N SER A 314 1.17 -16.00 21.25
CA SER A 314 0.56 -15.63 19.97
C SER A 314 1.47 -15.96 18.78
N ILE A 315 2.77 -15.65 18.87
CA ILE A 315 3.77 -15.96 17.84
C ILE A 315 3.92 -17.48 17.67
N GLU A 316 3.96 -18.26 18.75
CA GLU A 316 4.00 -19.73 18.63
C GLU A 316 2.70 -20.29 18.03
N MET A 317 1.54 -19.76 18.42
CA MET A 317 0.26 -20.12 17.80
C MET A 317 0.24 -19.81 16.30
N MET A 318 0.86 -18.71 15.87
CA MET A 318 1.03 -18.40 14.44
C MET A 318 1.82 -19.50 13.73
N GLY A 319 2.94 -19.94 14.34
CA GLY A 319 3.74 -21.06 13.86
C GLY A 319 2.92 -22.34 13.69
N GLU A 320 2.16 -22.71 14.71
CA GLU A 320 1.34 -23.93 14.72
C GLU A 320 0.21 -23.90 13.68
N LEU A 321 -0.56 -22.81 13.62
CA LEU A 321 -1.71 -22.71 12.74
C LEU A 321 -1.31 -22.60 11.26
N LEU A 322 -0.24 -21.87 10.97
CA LEU A 322 0.28 -21.68 9.62
C LEU A 322 1.31 -22.73 9.19
N ALA A 323 1.63 -23.70 10.05
CA ALA A 323 2.46 -24.85 9.69
C ALA A 323 1.93 -25.53 8.43
N GLY A 324 2.82 -25.67 7.43
CA GLY A 324 2.51 -26.23 6.11
C GLY A 324 1.58 -25.39 5.24
N LYS A 325 1.36 -24.11 5.59
CA LYS A 325 0.46 -23.17 4.89
C LYS A 325 1.15 -21.84 4.58
N ALA A 326 2.48 -21.84 4.41
CA ALA A 326 3.24 -20.63 4.13
C ALA A 326 2.78 -19.92 2.84
N GLU A 327 2.20 -20.65 1.89
CA GLU A 327 1.58 -20.10 0.68
C GLU A 327 0.36 -19.22 0.95
N LYS A 328 -0.23 -19.29 2.16
CA LYS A 328 -1.28 -18.39 2.62
C LYS A 328 -0.77 -17.09 3.20
N ILE A 329 0.53 -16.93 3.39
CA ILE A 329 1.13 -15.63 3.71
C ILE A 329 1.52 -14.99 2.38
N PHE A 330 0.73 -14.04 1.92
CA PHE A 330 0.97 -13.38 0.64
C PHE A 330 2.01 -12.27 0.74
N PHE A 331 2.08 -11.61 1.90
CA PHE A 331 2.96 -10.47 2.09
C PHE A 331 3.36 -10.28 3.56
N LEU A 332 4.54 -9.71 3.77
CA LEU A 332 5.07 -9.32 5.08
C LEU A 332 5.46 -7.84 5.04
N GLN A 333 4.72 -7.01 5.77
CA GLN A 333 5.06 -5.61 6.03
C GLN A 333 5.71 -5.50 7.41
N ILE A 334 6.85 -4.81 7.44
CA ILE A 334 7.67 -4.70 8.64
C ILE A 334 7.82 -3.24 9.00
N ALA A 335 7.30 -2.89 10.17
CA ALA A 335 7.41 -1.58 10.77
C ALA A 335 7.67 -1.72 12.27
N ASP A 336 8.58 -0.88 12.77
CA ASP A 336 8.75 -0.64 14.19
C ASP A 336 7.95 0.62 14.57
N ALA A 337 8.00 1.03 15.82
CA ALA A 337 7.27 2.20 16.29
C ALA A 337 8.02 2.99 17.34
N ARG A 338 7.89 4.31 17.29
CA ARG A 338 8.42 5.22 18.31
C ARG A 338 7.66 5.05 19.63
N ARG A 339 8.39 4.90 20.73
CA ARG A 339 7.81 4.96 22.09
C ARG A 339 7.33 6.39 22.40
N MET A 340 6.13 6.52 22.96
CA MET A 340 5.56 7.81 23.35
C MET A 340 6.17 8.31 24.67
N VAL A 341 7.34 8.97 24.60
CA VAL A 341 8.07 9.48 25.78
C VAL A 341 7.41 10.72 26.40
N GLY A 342 6.56 11.44 25.66
CA GLY A 342 5.80 12.60 26.13
C GLY A 342 4.53 12.29 26.93
N GLY A 343 4.26 11.01 27.19
CA GLY A 343 3.06 10.52 27.87
C GLY A 343 2.09 9.78 26.94
N PRO A 344 1.02 9.17 27.52
CA PRO A 344 -0.02 8.47 26.77
C PRO A 344 -0.58 9.26 25.60
N LEU A 345 -0.70 8.61 24.44
CA LEU A 345 -1.38 9.18 23.28
C LEU A 345 -2.90 9.02 23.44
N ALA A 346 -3.60 10.15 23.55
CA ALA A 346 -5.06 10.17 23.58
C ALA A 346 -5.65 9.89 22.18
N PRO A 347 -6.88 9.34 22.11
CA PRO A 347 -7.62 9.27 20.85
C PRO A 347 -7.95 10.67 20.34
N SER A 348 -8.35 10.78 19.07
CA SER A 348 -8.78 12.05 18.47
C SER A 348 -9.90 12.66 19.32
N PRO A 349 -9.78 13.96 19.69
CA PRO A 349 -10.84 14.66 20.40
C PRO A 349 -12.00 15.05 19.47
N ASN A 350 -11.86 14.87 18.15
CA ASN A 350 -12.90 15.22 17.18
C ASN A 350 -13.95 14.10 17.10
N GLU A 351 -15.13 14.34 17.67
CA GLU A 351 -16.26 13.39 17.63
C GLU A 351 -16.77 13.10 16.21
N THR A 352 -16.58 14.05 15.27
CA THR A 352 -16.98 13.87 13.86
C THR A 352 -15.96 13.11 13.03
N GLU A 353 -14.75 12.96 13.55
CA GLU A 353 -13.70 12.15 12.93
C GLU A 353 -12.95 11.36 14.02
N PRO A 354 -13.63 10.34 14.59
CA PRO A 354 -13.05 9.55 15.65
C PRO A 354 -11.86 8.76 15.10
N ARG A 355 -10.68 8.96 15.69
CA ARG A 355 -9.47 8.19 15.40
C ARG A 355 -8.94 7.59 16.69
N PRO A 356 -8.87 6.26 16.82
CA PRO A 356 -8.29 5.63 18.00
C PRO A 356 -6.80 5.93 18.09
N SER A 357 -6.24 5.94 19.30
CA SER A 357 -4.83 6.29 19.54
C SER A 357 -3.86 5.46 18.69
N ARG A 358 -4.16 4.17 18.47
CA ARG A 358 -3.34 3.28 17.62
C ARG A 358 -3.29 3.73 16.16
N MET A 359 -4.39 4.26 15.62
CA MET A 359 -4.42 4.81 14.27
C MET A 359 -3.57 6.08 14.17
N ILE A 360 -3.67 6.98 15.17
CA ILE A 360 -2.85 8.20 15.23
C ILE A 360 -1.36 7.82 15.33
N TRP A 361 -1.05 6.86 16.20
CA TRP A 361 0.29 6.34 16.36
C TRP A 361 0.83 5.75 15.06
N SER A 362 0.05 4.91 14.38
CA SER A 362 0.42 4.29 13.11
C SER A 362 0.69 5.29 11.98
N ARG A 363 0.01 6.43 11.94
CA ARG A 363 0.10 7.40 10.83
C ARG A 363 1.28 8.38 10.96
N SER A 364 1.89 8.47 12.14
CA SER A 364 2.90 9.50 12.44
C SER A 364 4.15 8.96 13.14
N ASN A 365 4.09 7.76 13.72
CA ASN A 365 5.11 7.27 14.63
C ASN A 365 5.59 5.85 14.31
N ARG A 366 5.31 5.32 13.11
CA ARG A 366 6.06 4.15 12.63
C ARG A 366 7.51 4.55 12.41
N LEU A 367 8.41 3.59 12.58
CA LEU A 367 9.84 3.73 12.32
C LEU A 367 10.34 2.54 11.52
N PHE A 368 11.49 2.70 10.87
CA PHE A 368 12.14 1.58 10.25
C PHE A 368 12.60 0.57 11.32
N PRO A 369 12.68 -0.74 11.01
CA PRO A 369 13.07 -1.77 11.96
C PRO A 369 14.37 -1.45 12.71
N LEU A 370 14.34 -1.57 14.04
CA LEU A 370 15.52 -1.44 14.89
C LEU A 370 16.17 -0.04 14.89
N GLU A 371 15.48 1.03 14.51
CA GLU A 371 15.92 2.42 14.71
C GLU A 371 15.83 2.84 16.18
N ARG A 372 16.57 2.14 17.06
CA ARG A 372 16.56 2.37 18.53
C ARG A 372 16.94 3.80 18.87
N GLU A 373 17.82 4.40 18.08
CA GLU A 373 18.25 5.79 18.14
C GLU A 373 17.10 6.79 17.96
N LEU A 374 16.03 6.42 17.25
CA LEU A 374 14.81 7.23 17.06
C LEU A 374 13.67 6.80 17.99
N GLY A 375 13.93 5.90 18.94
CA GLY A 375 12.95 5.41 19.91
C GLY A 375 12.15 4.20 19.46
N ALA A 376 12.59 3.48 18.42
CA ALA A 376 12.00 2.21 18.00
C ALA A 376 12.10 1.17 19.13
N PHE A 377 10.99 0.53 19.52
CA PHE A 377 10.97 -0.37 20.70
C PHE A 377 10.20 -1.67 20.51
N LEU A 378 9.56 -1.91 19.38
CA LEU A 378 8.78 -3.13 19.16
C LEU A 378 9.72 -4.36 19.05
N PRO A 379 9.31 -5.54 19.57
CA PRO A 379 10.02 -6.81 19.40
C PRO A 379 9.84 -7.40 17.97
N VAL A 380 10.17 -6.63 16.92
CA VAL A 380 9.95 -7.03 15.52
C VAL A 380 10.75 -8.25 15.07
N VAL A 381 11.90 -8.52 15.70
CA VAL A 381 12.82 -9.60 15.29
C VAL A 381 12.16 -10.98 15.45
N ASP A 382 11.52 -11.24 16.59
CA ASP A 382 10.93 -12.55 16.89
C ASP A 382 9.72 -12.84 15.99
N PHE A 383 8.93 -11.80 15.69
CA PHE A 383 7.83 -11.88 14.75
C PHE A 383 8.31 -12.26 13.35
N VAL A 384 9.29 -11.52 12.80
CA VAL A 384 9.83 -11.76 11.46
C VAL A 384 10.52 -13.12 11.38
N ARG A 385 11.25 -13.51 12.43
CA ARG A 385 11.87 -14.84 12.52
C ARG A 385 10.83 -15.94 12.43
N LYS A 386 9.73 -15.85 13.19
CA LYS A 386 8.67 -16.85 13.14
C LYS A 386 8.04 -16.95 11.74
N VAL A 387 7.83 -15.83 11.05
CA VAL A 387 7.32 -15.83 9.67
C VAL A 387 8.28 -16.54 8.71
N GLU A 388 9.60 -16.35 8.86
CA GLU A 388 10.61 -17.14 8.11
C GLU A 388 10.60 -18.64 8.47
N GLU A 389 10.46 -18.98 9.76
CA GLU A 389 10.37 -20.36 10.26
C GLU A 389 9.14 -21.10 9.71
N ILE A 390 7.99 -20.42 9.59
CA ILE A 390 6.77 -20.96 8.97
C ILE A 390 7.02 -21.36 7.51
N GLY A 391 8.01 -20.75 6.85
CA GLY A 391 8.41 -21.06 5.48
C GLY A 391 8.10 -19.94 4.48
N TYR A 392 7.72 -18.74 4.94
CA TYR A 392 7.51 -17.61 4.04
C TYR A 392 8.82 -17.22 3.34
N ARG A 393 8.76 -17.06 2.01
CA ARG A 393 9.91 -16.66 1.16
C ARG A 393 9.57 -15.51 0.21
N GLY A 394 8.44 -14.84 0.44
CA GLY A 394 8.08 -13.64 -0.31
C GLY A 394 8.88 -12.42 0.13
N PRO A 395 8.56 -11.23 -0.41
CA PRO A 395 9.28 -10.00 -0.09
C PRO A 395 9.15 -9.61 1.38
N TRP A 396 10.24 -9.12 1.95
CA TRP A 396 10.20 -8.34 3.19
C TRP A 396 10.03 -6.88 2.79
N SER A 397 8.86 -6.32 3.07
CA SER A 397 8.59 -4.92 2.79
C SER A 397 8.65 -4.08 4.06
N VAL A 398 8.92 -2.80 3.90
CA VAL A 398 8.97 -1.84 5.01
C VAL A 398 7.95 -0.75 4.76
N GLU A 399 6.93 -0.70 5.61
CA GLU A 399 5.84 0.26 5.50
C GLU A 399 5.91 1.25 6.66
N VAL A 400 6.38 2.48 6.41
CA VAL A 400 6.62 3.46 7.46
C VAL A 400 5.87 4.76 7.18
N PHE A 401 4.95 5.10 8.07
CA PHE A 401 4.36 6.44 8.18
C PHE A 401 4.96 7.15 9.38
N CYS A 402 5.76 8.18 9.10
CA CYS A 402 6.42 8.98 10.12
C CYS A 402 6.31 10.47 9.80
N ASP A 403 6.36 11.34 10.80
CA ASP A 403 6.13 12.79 10.59
C ASP A 403 7.08 13.42 9.56
N SER A 404 8.30 12.88 9.40
CA SER A 404 9.26 13.39 8.42
C SER A 404 8.85 13.20 6.96
N ILE A 405 7.81 12.40 6.66
CA ILE A 405 7.27 12.30 5.29
C ILE A 405 6.58 13.58 4.82
N HIS A 406 6.20 14.46 5.76
CA HIS A 406 5.55 15.74 5.47
C HIS A 406 6.54 16.90 5.30
N GLU A 407 7.83 16.64 5.53
CA GLU A 407 8.89 17.62 5.28
C GLU A 407 9.04 17.83 3.77
N LYS A 408 9.14 19.10 3.35
CA LYS A 408 9.22 19.49 1.93
C LYS A 408 10.65 19.49 1.37
N ASP A 409 11.60 18.91 2.09
CA ASP A 409 13.00 18.84 1.67
C ASP A 409 13.18 17.71 0.65
N ASP A 410 13.77 18.02 -0.52
CA ASP A 410 14.01 17.08 -1.60
C ASP A 410 14.92 15.90 -1.18
N ALA A 411 15.67 16.02 -0.08
CA ALA A 411 16.48 14.94 0.48
C ALA A 411 15.64 13.89 1.23
N VAL A 412 14.39 14.18 1.60
CA VAL A 412 13.53 13.30 2.41
C VAL A 412 13.39 11.91 1.79
N PRO A 413 13.03 11.73 0.50
CA PRO A 413 12.91 10.40 -0.09
C PRO A 413 14.23 9.62 -0.07
N VAL A 414 15.35 10.27 -0.41
CA VAL A 414 16.68 9.64 -0.43
C VAL A 414 17.11 9.18 0.97
N ASN A 415 16.87 10.03 1.98
CA ASN A 415 17.16 9.71 3.37
C ASN A 415 16.32 8.52 3.86
N HIS A 416 15.04 8.44 3.48
CA HIS A 416 14.17 7.32 3.87
C HIS A 416 14.58 6.01 3.19
N VAL A 417 15.00 6.05 1.92
CA VAL A 417 15.52 4.88 1.21
C VAL A 417 16.80 4.36 1.88
N ASP A 418 17.74 5.24 2.26
CA ASP A 418 18.97 4.85 2.96
C ASP A 418 18.67 4.28 4.37
N ARG A 419 17.79 4.94 5.13
CA ARG A 419 17.34 4.47 6.45
C ARG A 419 16.70 3.08 6.35
N GLY A 420 15.75 2.89 5.43
CA GLY A 420 15.06 1.63 5.20
C GLY A 420 15.99 0.50 4.72
N TYR A 421 16.97 0.84 3.88
CA TYR A 421 17.97 -0.14 3.44
C TYR A 421 18.83 -0.61 4.61
N ARG A 422 19.39 0.32 5.39
CA ARG A 422 20.23 0.00 6.56
C ARG A 422 19.44 -0.76 7.63
N SER A 423 18.20 -0.37 7.91
CA SER A 423 17.35 -1.07 8.86
C SER A 423 17.09 -2.52 8.44
N LEU A 424 16.82 -2.76 7.15
CA LEU A 424 16.63 -4.12 6.64
C LEU A 424 17.90 -4.96 6.75
N GLN A 425 19.08 -4.40 6.47
CA GLN A 425 20.36 -5.12 6.66
C GLN A 425 20.55 -5.53 8.13
N ARG A 426 20.27 -4.61 9.07
CA ARG A 426 20.32 -4.90 10.52
C ARG A 426 19.31 -5.99 10.90
N LEU A 427 18.08 -5.90 10.40
CA LEU A 427 17.02 -6.86 10.70
C LEU A 427 17.33 -8.26 10.16
N ILE A 428 17.78 -8.37 8.90
CA ILE A 428 18.19 -9.64 8.29
C ILE A 428 19.29 -10.29 9.13
N THR A 429 20.26 -9.49 9.56
CA THR A 429 21.32 -9.98 10.46
C THR A 429 20.73 -10.47 11.78
N ALA A 430 19.90 -9.67 12.45
CA ALA A 430 19.29 -10.05 13.74
C ALA A 430 18.39 -11.30 13.67
N VAL A 431 17.66 -11.48 12.57
CA VAL A 431 16.79 -12.64 12.37
C VAL A 431 17.61 -13.92 12.11
N ARG A 432 18.67 -13.83 11.30
CA ARG A 432 19.44 -14.99 10.80
C ARG A 432 20.71 -15.33 11.59
N SER A 433 21.10 -14.53 12.57
CA SER A 433 22.33 -14.74 13.37
C SER A 433 22.12 -15.63 14.61
N SER A 434 21.19 -16.59 14.55
CA SER A 434 20.89 -17.51 15.65
C SER A 434 20.94 -18.96 15.20
#